data_AF-A0A946AHB3-F1
#
_entry.id   AF-A0A946AHB3-F1
#
_cell.length_a   1.000
_cell.length_b   1.000
_cell.length_c   1.000
_cell.angle_alpha   90.00
_cell.angle_beta   90.00
_cell.angle_gamma   90.00
#
_symmetry.space_group_name_H-M   'P 1'
#
loop_
_entity.id
_entity.type
_entity.pdbx_description
1 polymer ?
#
loop_
_entity_poly.entity_id
_entity_poly.type
_entity_poly.pdbx_seq_one_letter_code
_entity_poly.pdbx_strand_id
1 'polypeptide(L)'
;LFKDDSYLRHCDATVLAAADDAIVLDRTVFYALGGGQPGDTGSLSWDGDSVDVVDTRYGENGEIRHLVAAGTNLPEPGTAVTATLDWDRRYLHMRMHTALHLLGAVLNYGVTGGNVSATKSRLDFDMEDGVDKDQVNASLKAMVDGDHTVSCRWITEDELAANPELVRTMSVQPPVGAGQIRLLEIADIDLQPCGGTHLRSTSEVGDIRVGKVEKKGKRNRRVSILLDQS
;
A
#
# COMPACT_ATOMS: atom_id res chain seq x y z
N LEU A 1 -2.90 13.21 4.18
CA LEU A 1 -2.30 12.67 5.42
C LEU A 1 -1.45 11.45 5.14
N PHE A 2 -2.01 10.24 4.93
CA PHE A 2 -1.19 9.02 4.75
C PHE A 2 -0.26 9.05 3.52
N LYS A 3 -0.61 9.83 2.49
CA LYS A 3 0.22 10.06 1.31
C LYS A 3 1.48 10.87 1.62
N ASP A 4 1.39 11.73 2.65
CA ASP A 4 2.44 12.66 3.09
C ASP A 4 3.31 12.00 4.17
N ASP A 5 2.68 11.30 5.12
CA ASP A 5 3.35 10.53 6.15
C ASP A 5 2.58 9.23 6.46
N SER A 6 3.14 8.10 6.04
CA SER A 6 2.58 6.76 6.28
C SER A 6 2.69 6.31 7.74
N TYR A 7 3.44 7.02 8.59
CA TYR A 7 3.64 6.69 10.01
C TYR A 7 2.68 7.40 10.96
N LEU A 8 1.81 8.28 10.45
CA LEU A 8 0.74 8.86 11.25
C LEU A 8 -0.25 7.77 11.65
N ARG A 9 -0.32 7.51 12.97
CA ARG A 9 -1.14 6.44 13.56
C ARG A 9 -2.55 6.89 13.90
N HIS A 10 -2.72 8.18 14.15
CA HIS A 10 -4.00 8.78 14.47
C HIS A 10 -4.09 10.21 13.91
N CYS A 11 -5.31 10.72 13.77
CA CYS A 11 -5.56 12.13 13.55
C CYS A 11 -6.92 12.55 14.09
N ASP A 12 -7.03 13.83 14.46
CA ASP A 12 -8.32 14.45 14.69
C ASP A 12 -8.95 14.84 13.34
N ALA A 13 -10.26 14.69 13.25
CA ALA A 13 -11.06 14.94 12.07
C ALA A 13 -12.49 15.34 12.44
N THR A 14 -13.26 15.80 11.45
CA THR A 14 -14.68 16.10 11.57
C THR A 14 -15.48 15.17 10.65
N VAL A 15 -16.58 14.63 11.16
CA VAL A 15 -17.51 13.83 10.37
C VAL A 15 -18.21 14.71 9.34
N LEU A 16 -18.07 14.38 8.06
CA LEU A 16 -18.77 15.04 6.95
C LEU A 16 -20.12 14.37 6.67
N ALA A 17 -20.14 13.04 6.73
CA ALA A 17 -21.33 12.23 6.53
C ALA A 17 -21.19 10.90 7.29
N ALA A 18 -22.31 10.39 7.78
CA ALA A 18 -22.40 9.05 8.34
C ALA A 18 -23.75 8.46 7.92
N ALA A 19 -23.73 7.31 7.25
CA ALA A 19 -24.94 6.64 6.79
C ALA A 19 -24.71 5.14 6.66
N ASP A 20 -25.71 4.37 7.08
CA ASP A 20 -25.78 2.91 7.02
C ASP A 20 -24.56 2.18 7.61
N ASP A 21 -23.54 1.98 6.78
CA ASP A 21 -22.37 1.16 7.04
C ASP A 21 -21.05 1.94 6.91
N ALA A 22 -21.09 3.28 6.74
CA ALA A 22 -19.88 4.06 6.55
C ALA A 22 -19.91 5.47 7.12
N ILE A 23 -18.70 5.94 7.48
CA ILE A 23 -18.41 7.29 7.93
C ILE A 23 -17.41 7.94 6.96
N VAL A 24 -17.68 9.18 6.56
CA VAL A 24 -16.79 10.02 5.74
C VAL A 24 -16.28 11.18 6.59
N LEU A 25 -14.97 11.40 6.55
CA LEU A 25 -14.28 12.43 7.32
C LEU A 25 -13.70 13.50 6.39
N ASP A 26 -13.46 14.70 6.91
CA ASP A 26 -12.79 15.79 6.19
C ASP A 26 -11.30 15.50 5.92
N ARG A 27 -10.68 14.70 6.78
CA ARG A 27 -9.30 14.21 6.66
C ARG A 27 -9.19 12.85 7.36
N THR A 28 -8.26 12.01 6.91
CA THR A 28 -8.06 10.69 7.53
C THR A 28 -6.64 10.16 7.33
N VAL A 29 -6.17 9.38 8.31
CA VAL A 29 -4.95 8.58 8.25
C VAL A 29 -5.18 7.20 7.63
N PHE A 30 -6.43 6.78 7.43
CA PHE A 30 -6.78 5.47 6.87
C PHE A 30 -6.55 5.43 5.35
N TYR A 31 -5.82 4.44 4.87
CA TYR A 31 -5.66 4.14 3.46
C TYR A 31 -6.86 3.33 2.98
N ALA A 32 -7.52 3.82 1.93
CA ALA A 32 -8.57 3.08 1.24
C ALA A 32 -7.97 2.02 0.31
N LEU A 33 -8.58 0.83 0.24
CA LEU A 33 -8.08 -0.27 -0.60
C LEU A 33 -7.75 0.22 -2.02
N GLY A 34 -6.55 -0.09 -2.47
CA GLY A 34 -6.04 0.31 -3.79
C GLY A 34 -4.67 -0.30 -4.07
N GLY A 35 -4.31 -0.46 -5.35
CA GLY A 35 -3.00 -0.99 -5.75
C GLY A 35 -2.69 -2.39 -5.22
N GLY A 36 -3.72 -3.17 -4.86
CA GLY A 36 -3.56 -4.49 -4.23
C GLY A 36 -3.31 -4.45 -2.72
N GLN A 37 -3.14 -3.28 -2.10
CA GLN A 37 -3.06 -3.11 -0.64
C GLN A 37 -4.47 -3.06 -0.02
N PRO A 38 -4.76 -3.86 1.02
CA PRO A 38 -6.03 -3.81 1.73
C PRO A 38 -6.31 -2.44 2.36
N GLY A 39 -7.59 -2.11 2.49
CA GLY A 39 -8.03 -0.96 3.27
C GLY A 39 -7.65 -1.13 4.73
N ASP A 40 -7.40 -0.02 5.40
CA ASP A 40 -7.09 -0.07 6.82
C ASP A 40 -8.30 -0.29 7.70
N THR A 41 -7.97 -0.78 8.88
CA THR A 41 -8.88 -0.98 10.01
C THR A 41 -8.39 -0.18 11.19
N GLY A 42 -9.23 -0.02 12.20
CA GLY A 42 -8.95 0.79 13.38
C GLY A 42 -10.23 1.21 14.06
N SER A 43 -10.26 2.40 14.64
CA SER A 43 -11.44 2.95 15.30
C SER A 43 -11.60 4.45 15.08
N LEU A 44 -12.84 4.92 15.19
CA LEU A 44 -13.19 6.33 15.34
C LEU A 44 -13.80 6.50 16.74
N SER A 45 -13.31 7.49 17.49
CA SER A 45 -13.79 7.77 18.85
C SER A 45 -14.23 9.23 18.98
N TRP A 46 -15.30 9.45 19.74
CA TRP A 46 -15.85 10.77 20.08
C TRP A 46 -16.38 10.76 21.52
N ASP A 47 -17.03 11.85 21.94
CA ASP A 47 -17.44 12.06 23.33
C ASP A 47 -18.28 10.88 23.90
N GLY A 48 -17.59 10.01 24.64
CA GLY A 48 -18.16 8.86 25.34
C GLY A 48 -18.44 7.61 24.50
N ASP A 49 -18.15 7.60 23.21
CA ASP A 49 -18.49 6.50 22.30
C ASP A 49 -17.40 6.26 21.24
N SER A 50 -17.43 5.08 20.63
CA SER A 50 -16.47 4.68 19.60
C SER A 50 -17.03 3.61 18.68
N VAL A 51 -16.53 3.58 17.45
CA VAL A 51 -16.84 2.53 16.48
C VAL A 51 -15.58 1.98 15.84
N ASP A 52 -15.58 0.65 15.64
CA ASP A 52 -14.54 -0.04 14.89
C ASP A 52 -14.75 0.15 13.38
N VAL A 53 -13.70 0.60 12.71
CA VAL A 53 -13.58 0.61 11.27
C VAL A 53 -13.06 -0.75 10.83
N VAL A 54 -13.90 -1.53 10.17
CA VAL A 54 -13.59 -2.90 9.74
C VAL A 54 -12.93 -2.96 8.37
N ASP A 55 -13.04 -1.88 7.58
CA ASP A 55 -12.42 -1.73 6.27
C ASP A 55 -12.48 -0.26 5.81
N THR A 56 -11.65 0.12 4.85
CA THR A 56 -11.63 1.47 4.28
C THR A 56 -11.64 1.42 2.76
N ARG A 57 -12.57 2.13 2.11
CA ARG A 57 -12.81 2.07 0.67
C ARG A 57 -12.98 3.46 0.05
N TYR A 58 -12.66 3.57 -1.23
CA TYR A 58 -13.06 4.75 -2.01
C TYR A 58 -14.55 4.69 -2.29
N GLY A 59 -15.24 5.82 -2.11
CA GLY A 59 -16.59 6.05 -2.60
C GLY A 59 -16.59 6.49 -4.06
N GLU A 60 -17.78 6.79 -4.58
CA GLU A 60 -17.98 7.07 -6.02
C GLU A 60 -17.31 8.37 -6.47
N ASN A 61 -17.18 9.36 -5.58
CA ASN A 61 -16.58 10.66 -5.88
C ASN A 61 -15.14 10.79 -5.35
N GLY A 62 -14.52 9.66 -5.00
CA GLY A 62 -13.16 9.62 -4.45
C GLY A 62 -13.06 9.95 -2.96
N GLU A 63 -14.19 10.15 -2.27
CA GLU A 63 -14.23 10.23 -0.81
C GLU A 63 -13.76 8.91 -0.18
N ILE A 64 -13.19 9.00 1.03
CA ILE A 64 -12.77 7.82 1.77
C ILE A 64 -13.88 7.42 2.74
N ARG A 65 -14.47 6.24 2.50
CA ARG A 65 -15.49 5.61 3.33
C ARG A 65 -14.84 4.69 4.35
N HIS A 66 -15.02 5.00 5.63
CA HIS A 66 -14.62 4.15 6.76
C HIS A 66 -15.78 3.21 7.06
N LEU A 67 -15.67 1.95 6.68
CA LEU A 67 -16.74 0.97 6.82
C LEU A 67 -16.81 0.45 8.25
N VAL A 68 -18.03 0.37 8.78
CA VAL A 68 -18.33 -0.06 10.15
C VAL A 68 -19.38 -1.16 10.13
N ALA A 69 -19.58 -1.86 11.25
CA ALA A 69 -20.63 -2.87 11.33
C ALA A 69 -22.04 -2.25 11.20
N ALA A 70 -22.93 -2.90 10.45
CA ALA A 70 -24.30 -2.44 10.31
C ALA A 70 -25.02 -2.36 11.66
N GLY A 71 -25.79 -1.29 11.88
CA GLY A 71 -26.51 -1.06 13.12
C GLY A 71 -25.67 -0.50 14.27
N THR A 72 -24.42 -0.10 13.99
CA THR A 72 -23.61 0.65 14.97
C THR A 72 -24.17 2.06 15.15
N ASN A 73 -24.06 2.60 16.37
CA ASN A 73 -24.34 4.01 16.62
C ASN A 73 -23.31 4.86 15.87
N LEU A 74 -23.77 5.74 14.99
CA LEU A 74 -22.89 6.57 14.16
C LEU A 74 -22.87 8.01 14.71
N PRO A 75 -21.71 8.69 14.66
CA PRO A 75 -21.64 10.09 15.01
C PRO A 75 -22.38 10.94 13.96
N GLU A 76 -23.07 11.99 14.42
CA GLU A 76 -23.74 12.95 13.53
C GLU A 76 -22.72 13.75 12.71
N PRO A 77 -23.06 14.19 11.48
CA PRO A 77 -22.25 15.16 10.74
C PRO A 77 -21.90 16.39 11.58
N GLY A 78 -20.65 16.84 11.52
CA GLY A 78 -20.08 17.91 12.34
C GLY A 78 -19.46 17.44 13.66
N THR A 79 -19.62 16.17 14.04
CA THR A 79 -18.98 15.60 15.24
C THR A 79 -17.46 15.56 15.07
N ALA A 80 -16.74 16.04 16.07
CA ALA A 80 -15.29 15.88 16.16
C ALA A 80 -14.96 14.44 16.59
N VAL A 81 -14.04 13.80 15.85
CA VAL A 81 -13.61 12.42 16.10
C VAL A 81 -12.09 12.34 16.11
N THR A 82 -11.55 11.40 16.90
CA THR A 82 -10.16 10.94 16.75
C THR A 82 -10.18 9.60 16.01
N ALA A 83 -9.57 9.60 14.82
CA ALA A 83 -9.41 8.43 13.97
C ALA A 83 -8.07 7.74 14.27
N THR A 84 -8.10 6.48 14.71
CA THR A 84 -6.92 5.72 15.14
C THR A 84 -6.79 4.42 14.36
N LEU A 85 -5.62 4.14 13.80
CA LEU A 85 -5.35 2.94 13.03
C LEU A 85 -5.11 1.72 13.91
N ASP A 86 -5.48 0.54 13.41
CA ASP A 86 -4.80 -0.71 13.76
C ASP A 86 -3.36 -0.65 13.20
N TRP A 87 -2.46 -0.12 14.01
CA TRP A 87 -1.09 0.18 13.58
C TRP A 87 -0.31 -1.09 13.23
N ASP A 88 -0.50 -2.17 13.99
CA ASP A 88 0.26 -3.40 13.77
C ASP A 88 -0.10 -4.01 12.41
N ARG A 89 -1.38 -4.01 12.05
CA ARG A 89 -1.84 -4.41 10.72
C ARG A 89 -1.29 -3.48 9.63
N ARG A 90 -1.39 -2.15 9.81
CA ARG A 90 -0.87 -1.16 8.86
C ARG A 90 0.62 -1.37 8.61
N TYR A 91 1.40 -1.55 9.66
CA TYR A 91 2.85 -1.68 9.57
C TYR A 91 3.25 -2.96 8.82
N LEU A 92 2.54 -4.08 9.05
CA LEU A 92 2.73 -5.31 8.26
C LEU A 92 2.42 -5.10 6.78
N HIS A 93 1.38 -4.34 6.44
CA HIS A 93 1.11 -3.98 5.05
C HIS A 93 2.24 -3.12 4.45
N MET A 94 2.76 -2.12 5.17
CA MET A 94 3.89 -1.29 4.73
C MET A 94 5.15 -2.12 4.48
N ARG A 95 5.48 -3.06 5.39
CA ARG A 95 6.59 -4.01 5.24
C ARG A 95 6.45 -4.80 3.96
N MET A 96 5.30 -5.44 3.78
CA MET A 96 5.07 -6.30 2.62
C MET A 96 4.96 -5.52 1.32
N HIS A 97 4.39 -4.32 1.31
CA HIS A 97 4.32 -3.49 0.12
C HIS A 97 5.71 -3.02 -0.33
N THR A 98 6.53 -2.56 0.61
CA THR A 98 7.94 -2.21 0.34
C THR A 98 8.73 -3.44 -0.16
N ALA A 99 8.53 -4.62 0.44
CA ALA A 99 9.14 -5.86 -0.02
C ALA A 99 8.75 -6.23 -1.46
N LEU A 100 7.52 -5.92 -1.90
CA LEU A 100 7.12 -6.15 -3.30
C LEU A 100 7.87 -5.23 -4.28
N HIS A 101 8.20 -3.99 -3.90
CA HIS A 101 9.05 -3.13 -4.73
C HIS A 101 10.46 -3.71 -4.88
N LEU A 102 11.06 -4.20 -3.79
CA LEU A 102 12.34 -4.89 -3.84
C LEU A 102 12.29 -6.13 -4.75
N LEU A 103 11.22 -6.94 -4.65
CA LEU A 103 11.02 -8.08 -5.56
C LEU A 103 10.92 -7.65 -7.02
N GLY A 104 10.17 -6.58 -7.28
CA GLY A 104 10.02 -6.00 -8.60
C GLY A 104 11.36 -5.54 -9.17
N ALA A 105 12.22 -4.94 -8.35
CA ALA A 105 13.56 -4.51 -8.74
C ALA A 105 14.51 -5.70 -8.98
N VAL A 106 14.47 -6.74 -8.15
CA VAL A 106 15.31 -7.94 -8.31
C VAL A 106 14.97 -8.71 -9.58
N LEU A 107 13.68 -8.91 -9.86
CA LEU A 107 13.25 -9.66 -11.04
C LEU A 107 13.24 -8.81 -12.31
N ASN A 108 12.93 -7.52 -12.20
CA ASN A 108 12.98 -6.54 -13.28
C ASN A 108 12.21 -6.95 -14.56
N TYR A 109 11.03 -7.55 -14.39
CA TYR A 109 10.07 -7.81 -15.47
C TYR A 109 8.83 -6.93 -15.31
N GLY A 110 8.04 -6.79 -16.39
CA GLY A 110 6.76 -6.10 -16.34
C GLY A 110 5.79 -6.76 -15.34
N VAL A 111 5.12 -5.95 -14.52
CA VAL A 111 4.20 -6.42 -13.49
C VAL A 111 2.77 -6.44 -14.04
N THR A 112 2.14 -7.62 -14.05
CA THR A 112 0.78 -7.86 -14.56
C THR A 112 -0.27 -8.01 -13.46
N GLY A 113 0.14 -7.88 -12.21
CA GLY A 113 -0.75 -7.94 -11.06
C GLY A 113 0.00 -8.01 -9.75
N GLY A 114 -0.63 -7.58 -8.67
CA GLY A 114 -0.05 -7.59 -7.34
C GLY A 114 -1.13 -7.72 -6.27
N ASN A 115 -0.75 -8.26 -5.12
CA ASN A 115 -1.59 -8.27 -3.93
C ASN A 115 -0.72 -8.24 -2.69
N VAL A 116 -1.06 -7.33 -1.77
CA VAL A 116 -0.44 -7.20 -0.46
C VAL A 116 -1.35 -7.88 0.57
N SER A 117 -0.75 -8.58 1.52
CA SER A 117 -1.38 -8.99 2.77
C SER A 117 -0.36 -8.88 3.91
N ALA A 118 -0.81 -9.10 5.15
CA ALA A 118 0.03 -8.94 6.34
C ALA A 118 1.22 -9.92 6.42
N THR A 119 1.10 -11.13 5.86
CA THR A 119 2.16 -12.18 6.00
C THR A 119 2.56 -12.83 4.68
N LYS A 120 1.75 -12.72 3.63
CA LYS A 120 2.02 -13.31 2.32
C LYS A 120 1.53 -12.41 1.19
N SER A 121 2.45 -11.86 0.43
CA SER A 121 2.14 -10.97 -0.69
C SER A 121 2.69 -11.56 -1.97
N ARG A 122 2.28 -11.01 -3.12
CA ARG A 122 2.72 -11.52 -4.42
C ARG A 122 2.79 -10.44 -5.48
N LEU A 123 3.64 -10.69 -6.47
CA LEU A 123 3.60 -10.06 -7.78
C LEU A 123 3.44 -11.13 -8.86
N ASP A 124 2.75 -10.75 -9.93
CA ASP A 124 2.62 -11.51 -11.17
C ASP A 124 3.46 -10.81 -12.25
N PHE A 125 4.37 -11.52 -12.89
CA PHE A 125 5.33 -10.99 -13.86
C PHE A 125 5.05 -11.52 -15.27
N ASP A 126 5.21 -10.63 -16.27
CA ASP A 126 5.25 -10.99 -17.69
C ASP A 126 6.61 -11.63 -18.03
N MET A 127 6.74 -12.92 -17.72
CA MET A 127 8.00 -13.65 -17.90
C MET A 127 7.77 -15.13 -18.26
N GLU A 128 8.71 -15.69 -19.02
CA GLU A 128 8.75 -17.13 -19.36
C GLU A 128 9.75 -17.90 -18.50
N ASP A 129 10.75 -17.22 -17.95
CA ASP A 129 11.88 -17.81 -17.26
C ASP A 129 11.51 -18.47 -15.93
N GLY A 130 12.43 -19.31 -15.44
CA GLY A 130 12.39 -19.82 -14.07
C GLY A 130 12.80 -18.73 -13.08
N VAL A 131 12.46 -18.94 -11.81
CA VAL A 131 12.91 -18.07 -10.71
C VAL A 131 13.84 -18.87 -9.82
N ASP A 132 15.12 -18.49 -9.78
CA ASP A 132 16.07 -18.99 -8.80
C ASP A 132 15.77 -18.32 -7.45
N LYS A 133 15.17 -19.07 -6.54
CA LYS A 133 14.76 -18.53 -5.24
C LYS A 133 15.94 -18.17 -4.36
N ASP A 134 17.04 -18.91 -4.44
CA ASP A 134 18.18 -18.69 -3.56
C ASP A 134 18.91 -17.41 -3.98
N GLN A 135 19.07 -17.21 -5.28
CA GLN A 135 19.57 -15.95 -5.82
C GLN A 135 18.67 -14.77 -5.47
N VAL A 136 17.34 -14.89 -5.66
CA VAL A 136 16.40 -13.81 -5.34
C VAL A 136 16.39 -13.50 -3.85
N ASN A 137 16.40 -14.51 -2.98
CA ASN A 137 16.47 -14.32 -1.53
C ASN A 137 17.76 -13.61 -1.11
N ALA A 138 18.91 -13.98 -1.69
CA ALA A 138 20.19 -13.33 -1.41
C ALA A 138 20.16 -11.84 -1.83
N SER A 139 19.60 -11.53 -3.00
CA SER A 139 19.45 -10.14 -3.46
C SER A 139 18.50 -9.33 -2.59
N LEU A 140 17.34 -9.89 -2.22
CA LEU A 140 16.39 -9.25 -1.31
C LEU A 140 17.03 -8.96 0.05
N LYS A 141 17.75 -9.94 0.61
CA LYS A 141 18.47 -9.76 1.86
C LYS A 141 19.50 -8.64 1.77
N ALA A 142 20.29 -8.60 0.70
CA ALA A 142 21.27 -7.52 0.50
C ALA A 142 20.62 -6.13 0.45
N MET A 143 19.46 -6.00 -0.22
CA MET A 143 18.69 -4.74 -0.26
C MET A 143 18.08 -4.35 1.09
N VAL A 144 17.63 -5.32 1.88
CA VAL A 144 17.11 -5.09 3.24
C VAL A 144 18.25 -4.67 4.18
N ASP A 145 19.35 -5.43 4.18
CA ASP A 145 20.53 -5.14 5.00
C ASP A 145 21.23 -3.83 4.61
N GLY A 146 21.02 -3.36 3.37
CA GLY A 146 21.57 -2.11 2.85
C GLY A 146 20.93 -0.83 3.41
N ASP A 147 19.82 -0.93 4.16
CA ASP A 147 19.18 0.21 4.86
C ASP A 147 18.89 1.41 3.94
N HIS A 148 18.39 1.13 2.73
CA HIS A 148 18.13 2.15 1.72
C HIS A 148 16.95 3.02 2.15
N THR A 149 17.12 4.33 2.01
CA THR A 149 16.06 5.31 2.31
C THR A 149 14.88 5.11 1.38
N VAL A 150 13.68 5.07 1.96
CA VAL A 150 12.41 5.00 1.26
C VAL A 150 11.67 6.32 1.45
N SER A 151 11.36 6.99 0.35
CA SER A 151 10.70 8.29 0.36
C SER A 151 9.66 8.40 -0.76
N CYS A 152 8.82 9.42 -0.69
CA CYS A 152 7.85 9.71 -1.75
C CYS A 152 8.04 11.13 -2.26
N ARG A 153 7.85 11.31 -3.56
CA ARG A 153 7.86 12.61 -4.20
C ARG A 153 6.74 12.72 -5.22
N TRP A 154 6.34 13.95 -5.51
CA TRP A 154 5.33 14.24 -6.51
C TRP A 154 6.00 14.75 -7.78
N ILE A 155 5.55 14.25 -8.92
CA ILE A 155 5.97 14.72 -10.24
C ILE A 155 4.76 15.21 -11.03
N THR A 156 5.02 15.99 -12.07
CA THR A 156 4.01 16.38 -13.05
C THR A 156 3.70 15.24 -14.03
N GLU A 157 2.59 15.35 -14.74
CA GLU A 157 2.25 14.40 -15.82
C GLU A 157 3.23 14.49 -16.99
N ASP A 158 3.74 15.69 -17.29
CA ASP A 158 4.76 15.92 -18.33
C ASP A 158 6.09 15.25 -17.95
N GLU A 159 6.49 15.31 -16.69
CA GLU A 159 7.67 14.57 -16.20
C GLU A 159 7.50 13.07 -16.36
N LEU A 160 6.32 12.52 -16.09
CA LEU A 160 6.07 11.09 -16.30
C LEU A 160 6.09 10.74 -17.80
N ALA A 161 5.49 11.57 -18.65
CA ALA A 161 5.48 11.39 -20.09
C ALA A 161 6.90 11.42 -20.69
N ALA A 162 7.81 12.19 -20.10
CA ALA A 162 9.22 12.24 -20.47
C ALA A 162 10.03 11.01 -19.98
N ASN A 163 9.53 10.25 -18.99
CA ASN A 163 10.20 9.10 -18.38
C ASN A 163 9.25 7.89 -18.30
N PRO A 164 8.76 7.36 -19.44
CA PRO A 164 7.73 6.31 -19.48
C PRO A 164 8.16 4.98 -18.83
N GLU A 165 9.46 4.72 -18.74
CA GLU A 165 10.06 3.54 -18.11
C GLU A 165 9.86 3.46 -16.59
N LEU A 166 9.47 4.56 -15.94
CA LEU A 166 9.09 4.57 -14.53
C LEU A 166 7.85 3.71 -14.26
N VAL A 167 7.00 3.49 -15.26
CA VAL A 167 5.78 2.69 -15.14
C VAL A 167 6.08 1.21 -15.42
N ARG A 168 6.34 0.43 -14.37
CA ARG A 168 6.56 -1.03 -14.50
C ARG A 168 5.27 -1.87 -14.55
N THR A 169 4.18 -1.34 -14.00
CA THR A 169 2.87 -2.00 -14.04
C THR A 169 2.29 -1.94 -15.45
N MET A 170 1.89 -3.10 -15.97
CA MET A 170 1.24 -3.23 -17.28
C MET A 170 -0.29 -3.20 -17.18
N SER A 171 -0.83 -3.30 -15.97
CA SER A 171 -2.27 -3.52 -15.74
C SER A 171 -3.01 -2.28 -15.28
N VAL A 172 -2.29 -1.33 -14.67
CA VAL A 172 -2.88 -0.11 -14.11
C VAL A 172 -1.95 1.04 -14.47
N GLN A 173 -2.47 2.02 -15.20
CA GLN A 173 -1.79 3.29 -15.42
C GLN A 173 -1.95 4.17 -14.17
N PRO A 174 -0.95 4.99 -13.82
CA PRO A 174 -1.12 6.02 -12.80
C PRO A 174 -2.33 6.91 -13.15
N PRO A 175 -3.13 7.33 -12.15
CA PRO A 175 -4.26 8.22 -12.41
C PRO A 175 -3.74 9.52 -13.03
N VAL A 176 -4.23 9.82 -14.24
CA VAL A 176 -3.97 11.05 -14.99
C VAL A 176 -5.16 12.00 -14.84
N GLY A 177 -4.92 13.31 -14.87
CA GLY A 177 -5.94 14.35 -14.68
C GLY A 177 -6.03 14.91 -13.26
N ALA A 178 -5.23 14.39 -12.31
CA ALA A 178 -5.10 14.95 -10.96
C ALA A 178 -3.97 16.00 -10.85
N GLY A 179 -3.20 16.22 -11.93
CA GLY A 179 -2.16 17.23 -12.03
C GLY A 179 -0.81 16.82 -11.41
N GLN A 180 -0.80 15.86 -10.49
CA GLN A 180 0.43 15.32 -9.89
C GLN A 180 0.37 13.81 -9.71
N ILE A 181 1.51 13.15 -9.88
CA ILE A 181 1.67 11.71 -9.75
C ILE A 181 2.66 11.44 -8.61
N ARG A 182 2.26 10.56 -7.68
CA ARG A 182 3.11 10.17 -6.55
C ARG A 182 4.06 9.06 -6.96
N LEU A 183 5.35 9.32 -6.83
CA LEU A 183 6.40 8.33 -6.95
C LEU A 183 6.85 7.85 -5.57
N LEU A 184 7.09 6.55 -5.46
CA LEU A 184 7.90 5.95 -4.42
C LEU A 184 9.34 5.87 -4.93
N GLU A 185 10.28 6.29 -4.10
CA GLU A 185 11.70 6.17 -4.32
C GLU A 185 12.31 5.31 -3.21
N ILE A 186 12.96 4.22 -3.60
CA ILE A 186 13.86 3.44 -2.78
C ILE A 186 15.27 3.73 -3.30
N ALA A 187 16.06 4.47 -2.52
CA ALA A 187 17.35 4.99 -2.96
C ALA A 187 18.22 3.90 -3.60
N ASP A 188 18.75 4.17 -4.79
CA ASP A 188 19.59 3.27 -5.60
C ASP A 188 18.94 1.95 -6.06
N ILE A 189 17.65 1.73 -5.81
CA ILE A 189 16.96 0.46 -6.10
C ILE A 189 15.75 0.64 -7.04
N ASP A 190 14.81 1.50 -6.67
CA ASP A 190 13.52 1.57 -7.37
C ASP A 190 12.95 2.98 -7.37
N LEU A 191 12.34 3.37 -8.48
CA LEU A 191 11.60 4.63 -8.61
C LEU A 191 10.38 4.38 -9.48
N GLN A 192 9.19 4.40 -8.88
CA GLN A 192 7.95 4.02 -9.58
C GLN A 192 6.74 4.78 -9.05
N PRO A 193 5.71 5.01 -9.88
CA PRO A 193 4.41 5.48 -9.39
C PRO A 193 3.79 4.50 -8.40
N CYS A 194 3.51 4.97 -7.18
CA CYS A 194 2.81 4.18 -6.18
C CYS A 194 1.99 5.05 -5.22
N GLY A 195 0.71 4.68 -5.07
CA GLY A 195 -0.22 5.34 -4.16
C GLY A 195 -0.25 4.75 -2.74
N GLY A 196 0.45 3.63 -2.51
CA GLY A 196 0.41 2.87 -1.26
C GLY A 196 1.17 3.48 -0.10
N THR A 197 1.12 2.81 1.05
CA THR A 197 1.88 3.20 2.25
C THR A 197 3.17 2.39 2.34
N HIS A 198 4.29 3.04 2.64
CA HIS A 198 5.61 2.43 2.64
C HIS A 198 6.39 2.74 3.90
N LEU A 199 7.43 1.93 4.14
CA LEU A 199 8.40 2.14 5.21
C LEU A 199 9.26 3.39 4.96
N ARG A 200 10.09 3.79 5.93
CA ARG A 200 11.11 4.84 5.77
C ARG A 200 12.46 4.27 5.37
N SER A 201 12.71 3.00 5.68
CA SER A 201 13.90 2.27 5.25
C SER A 201 13.58 0.84 4.82
N THR A 202 14.40 0.28 3.92
CA THR A 202 14.36 -1.14 3.56
C THR A 202 14.72 -2.06 4.72
N SER A 203 15.49 -1.61 5.72
CA SER A 203 15.84 -2.42 6.89
C SER A 203 14.62 -2.77 7.75
N GLU A 204 13.60 -1.91 7.75
CA GLU A 204 12.34 -2.13 8.46
C GLU A 204 11.48 -3.26 7.88
N VAL A 205 11.78 -3.72 6.65
CA VAL A 205 11.12 -4.88 6.03
C VAL A 205 11.31 -6.12 6.91
N GLY A 206 12.49 -6.26 7.54
CA GLY A 206 12.86 -7.44 8.31
C GLY A 206 12.99 -8.70 7.46
N ASP A 207 12.90 -9.86 8.10
CA ASP A 207 13.13 -11.14 7.42
C ASP A 207 11.98 -11.52 6.48
N ILE A 208 12.35 -11.69 5.20
CA ILE A 208 11.45 -12.10 4.14
C ILE A 208 12.08 -13.22 3.31
N ARG A 209 11.23 -14.02 2.68
CA ARG A 209 11.66 -15.06 1.74
C ARG A 209 10.70 -15.26 0.59
N VAL A 210 11.24 -15.69 -0.54
CA VAL A 210 10.46 -16.15 -1.69
C VAL A 210 9.72 -17.45 -1.34
N GLY A 211 8.40 -17.37 -1.38
CA GLY A 211 7.49 -18.48 -1.20
C GLY A 211 7.27 -19.27 -2.49
N LYS A 212 6.01 -19.46 -2.87
CA LYS A 212 5.63 -20.23 -4.06
C LYS A 212 5.88 -19.42 -5.33
N VAL A 213 6.44 -20.07 -6.34
CA VAL A 213 6.51 -19.58 -7.72
C VAL A 213 5.54 -20.42 -8.56
N GLU A 214 4.54 -19.79 -9.16
CA GLU A 214 3.49 -20.48 -9.90
C GLU A 214 3.47 -20.03 -11.37
N LYS A 215 3.34 -20.99 -12.28
CA LYS A 215 3.06 -20.74 -13.68
C LYS A 215 1.55 -20.52 -13.87
N LYS A 216 1.14 -19.29 -14.20
CA LYS A 216 -0.27 -18.91 -14.45
C LYS A 216 -0.61 -18.80 -15.93
N GLY A 217 0.35 -19.08 -16.81
CA GLY A 217 0.21 -19.08 -18.26
C GLY A 217 1.57 -19.27 -18.93
N LYS A 218 1.64 -19.11 -20.26
CA LYS A 218 2.93 -19.18 -20.97
C LYS A 218 3.89 -18.09 -20.46
N ARG A 219 3.42 -16.84 -20.44
CA ARG A 219 4.15 -15.64 -20.02
C ARG A 219 3.74 -15.05 -18.67
N ASN A 220 3.13 -15.81 -17.77
CA ASN A 220 2.75 -15.27 -16.46
C ASN A 220 3.32 -16.14 -15.33
N ARG A 221 4.17 -15.53 -14.50
CA ARG A 221 4.72 -16.15 -13.29
C ARG A 221 4.28 -15.36 -12.07
N ARG A 222 3.66 -16.04 -11.12
CA ARG A 222 3.32 -15.50 -9.81
C ARG A 222 4.40 -15.84 -8.82
N VAL A 223 5.02 -14.85 -8.21
CA VAL A 223 6.04 -15.01 -7.18
C VAL A 223 5.49 -14.46 -5.87
N SER A 224 5.43 -15.30 -4.84
CA SER A 224 5.00 -14.87 -3.50
C SER A 224 6.21 -14.54 -2.64
N ILE A 225 6.07 -13.53 -1.77
CA ILE A 225 6.96 -13.30 -0.63
C ILE A 225 6.21 -13.64 0.65
N LEU A 226 6.92 -14.22 1.60
CA LEU A 226 6.47 -14.50 2.95
C LEU A 226 7.26 -13.61 3.91
N LEU A 227 6.56 -13.04 4.88
CA LEU A 227 7.18 -12.41 6.04
C LEU A 227 7.47 -13.51 7.06
N ASP A 228 8.73 -13.67 7.45
CA ASP A 228 9.07 -14.58 8.53
C ASP A 228 8.79 -13.87 9.86
N GLN A 229 7.94 -14.47 10.70
CA GLN A 229 7.68 -13.95 12.03
C GLN A 229 8.73 -14.51 12.97
N SER A 230 9.75 -13.70 13.26
CA SER A 230 10.73 -13.91 14.34
C SER A 230 10.11 -13.63 15.70
#